data_AF-A0A2V6BSE5-F1
#
_entry.id   AF-A0A2V6BSE5-F1
#
_cell.length_a   1.000
_cell.length_b   1.000
_cell.length_c   1.000
_cell.angle_alpha   90.00
_cell.angle_beta   90.00
_cell.angle_gamma   90.00
#
_symmetry.space_group_name_H-M   'P 1'
#
loop_
_entity.id
_entity.type
_entity.pdbx_description
1 polymer ?
#
loop_
_entity_poly.entity_id
_entity_poly.type
_entity_poly.pdbx_seq_one_letter_code
_entity_poly.pdbx_strand_id
1 'polypeptide(L)'
;MATQSEFLRQLWNENINGFMSGHWIDNAIKSSQKDSNAPFADVGPVLKRLQSLGASKDELGLIARFAAYEASFELLYMLNDPGIDDGNCQMLHESLLGAEPSGKEGRSGSWPI
;
A
#
# COMPACT_ATOMS: atom_id res chain seq x y z
N MET A 1 -22.43 10.88 -1.13
CA MET A 1 -21.59 9.97 -1.94
C MET A 1 -20.74 10.82 -2.83
N ALA A 2 -19.44 10.55 -2.92
CA ALA A 2 -18.58 11.21 -3.90
C ALA A 2 -19.02 10.78 -5.31
N THR A 3 -18.99 11.70 -6.28
CA THR A 3 -19.13 11.38 -7.69
C THR A 3 -17.92 10.58 -8.18
N GLN A 4 -18.03 9.91 -9.33
CA GLN A 4 -16.91 9.20 -9.95
C GLN A 4 -15.68 10.10 -10.14
N SER A 5 -15.87 11.33 -10.61
CA SER A 5 -14.79 12.29 -10.82
C SER A 5 -14.13 12.74 -9.51
N GLU A 6 -14.91 12.91 -8.44
CA GLU A 6 -14.38 13.25 -7.11
C GLU A 6 -13.59 12.08 -6.52
N PHE A 7 -14.11 10.85 -6.63
CA PHE A 7 -13.43 9.64 -6.20
C PHE A 7 -12.07 9.47 -6.92
N LEU A 8 -12.06 9.57 -8.26
CA LEU A 8 -10.82 9.45 -9.03
C LEU A 8 -9.81 10.53 -8.69
N ARG A 9 -10.27 11.78 -8.47
CA ARG A 9 -9.40 12.88 -8.03
C ARG A 9 -8.79 12.59 -6.66
N GLN A 10 -9.60 12.09 -5.72
CA GLN A 10 -9.14 11.73 -4.39
C GLN A 10 -8.10 10.59 -4.46
N LEU A 11 -8.38 9.53 -5.21
CA LEU A 11 -7.47 8.40 -5.41
C LEU A 11 -6.11 8.86 -5.96
N TRP A 12 -6.12 9.72 -6.98
CA TRP A 12 -4.90 10.28 -7.54
C TRP A 12 -4.12 11.15 -6.55
N ASN A 13 -4.80 12.03 -5.82
CA ASN A 13 -4.12 13.01 -4.97
C ASN A 13 -3.64 12.41 -3.65
N GLU A 14 -4.48 11.60 -2.99
CA GLU A 14 -4.23 11.13 -1.63
C GLU A 14 -3.48 9.81 -1.60
N ASN A 15 -3.80 8.89 -2.54
CA ASN A 15 -3.19 7.57 -2.55
C ASN A 15 -1.98 7.52 -3.49
N ILE A 16 -2.20 7.74 -4.79
CA ILE A 16 -1.14 7.56 -5.80
C ILE A 16 -0.04 8.62 -5.65
N ASN A 17 -0.39 9.90 -5.74
CA ASN A 17 0.57 10.99 -5.62
C ASN A 17 1.02 11.24 -4.18
N GLY A 18 0.28 10.74 -3.18
CA GLY A 18 0.64 10.87 -1.76
C GLY A 18 2.03 10.32 -1.44
N PHE A 19 2.47 9.28 -2.15
CA PHE A 19 3.81 8.70 -2.01
C PHE A 19 4.96 9.63 -2.40
N MET A 20 4.71 10.65 -3.23
CA MET A 20 5.73 11.64 -3.60
C MET A 20 6.12 12.57 -2.46
N SER A 21 5.31 12.65 -1.39
CA SER A 21 5.65 13.47 -0.22
C SER A 21 6.85 12.96 0.57
N GLY A 22 7.22 11.68 0.41
CA GLY A 22 8.26 11.02 1.19
C GLY A 22 7.93 10.81 2.68
N HIS A 23 6.85 11.39 3.22
CA HIS A 23 6.47 11.25 4.62
C HIS A 23 6.17 9.80 5.02
N TRP A 24 5.64 9.00 4.09
CA TRP A 24 5.39 7.58 4.30
C TRP A 24 6.68 6.80 4.61
N ILE A 25 7.83 7.24 4.09
CA ILE A 25 9.14 6.59 4.33
C ILE A 25 9.53 6.77 5.79
N ASP A 26 9.46 8.01 6.30
CA ASP A 26 9.79 8.31 7.69
C ASP A 26 8.80 7.61 8.65
N ASN A 27 7.52 7.57 8.27
CA ASN A 27 6.49 6.89 9.05
C ASN A 27 6.70 5.37 9.08
N ALA A 28 7.01 4.74 7.94
CA ALA A 28 7.29 3.30 7.89
C ALA A 28 8.53 2.94 8.72
N ILE A 29 9.59 3.74 8.61
CA ILE A 29 10.79 3.59 9.44
C ILE A 29 10.43 3.70 10.93
N LYS A 30 9.73 4.76 11.33
CA LYS A 30 9.37 4.98 12.73
C LYS A 30 8.46 3.88 13.28
N SER A 31 7.46 3.46 12.51
CA SER A 31 6.52 2.40 12.89
C SER A 31 7.24 1.06 13.08
N SER A 32 8.15 0.69 12.17
CA SER A 32 8.93 -0.55 12.29
C SER A 32 9.80 -0.62 13.55
N GLN A 33 10.27 0.55 14.04
CA GLN A 33 11.05 0.62 15.27
C GLN A 33 10.19 0.49 16.52
N LYS A 34 8.92 0.89 16.44
CA LYS A 34 7.97 0.81 17.55
C LYS A 34 7.49 -0.63 17.75
N ASP A 35 7.21 -1.33 16.66
CA ASP A 35 6.80 -2.72 16.68
C ASP A 35 7.38 -3.45 15.46
N SER A 36 8.42 -4.25 15.69
CA SER A 36 9.09 -5.03 14.64
C SER A 36 8.27 -6.22 14.14
N ASN A 37 7.18 -6.57 14.84
CA ASN A 37 6.28 -7.66 14.49
C ASN A 37 4.96 -7.17 13.91
N ALA A 38 4.78 -5.87 13.70
CA ALA A 38 3.62 -5.33 13.02
C ALA A 38 3.59 -5.76 11.54
N PRO A 39 2.40 -5.77 10.90
CA PRO A 39 2.29 -5.95 9.45
C PRO A 39 3.23 -5.01 8.68
N PHE A 40 3.99 -5.54 7.73
CA PHE A 40 4.95 -4.83 6.89
C PHE A 40 6.06 -4.08 7.65
N ALA A 41 6.35 -4.46 8.90
CA ALA A 41 7.41 -3.82 9.70
C ALA A 41 8.82 -4.02 9.11
N ASP A 42 9.02 -5.01 8.25
CA ASP A 42 10.27 -5.27 7.53
C ASP A 42 10.64 -4.19 6.49
N VAL A 43 9.65 -3.42 6.02
CA VAL A 43 9.87 -2.30 5.10
C VAL A 43 10.77 -1.22 5.71
N GLY A 44 10.62 -0.90 6.99
CA GLY A 44 11.37 0.18 7.64
C GLY A 44 12.90 -0.02 7.63
N PRO A 45 13.42 -1.18 8.07
CA PRO A 45 14.84 -1.51 7.95
C PRO A 45 15.37 -1.48 6.51
N VAL A 46 14.57 -1.91 5.52
CA VAL A 46 14.94 -1.85 4.10
C VAL A 46 15.06 -0.41 3.63
N LEU A 47 14.10 0.45 3.95
CA LEU A 47 14.13 1.88 3.60
C LEU A 47 15.36 2.59 4.18
N LYS A 48 15.69 2.33 5.46
CA LYS A 48 16.92 2.85 6.08
C LYS A 48 18.18 2.41 5.33
N ARG A 49 18.25 1.14 4.96
CA ARG A 49 19.39 0.60 4.19
C ARG A 49 19.50 1.30 2.83
N LEU A 50 18.40 1.43 2.09
CA LEU A 50 18.39 2.09 0.79
C LEU A 50 18.82 3.56 0.89
N GLN A 51 18.34 4.30 1.90
CA GLN A 51 18.80 5.67 2.15
C GLN A 51 20.30 5.74 2.45
N SER A 52 20.84 4.80 3.22
CA SER A 52 22.29 4.73 3.50
C SER A 52 23.14 4.43 2.26
N LEU A 53 22.54 3.84 1.23
CA LEU A 53 23.16 3.60 -0.08
C LEU A 53 22.98 4.78 -1.06
N GLY A 54 22.32 5.85 -0.64
CA GLY A 54 22.15 7.08 -1.42
C GLY A 54 20.81 7.20 -2.15
N ALA A 55 19.88 6.24 -2.00
CA ALA A 55 18.56 6.38 -2.59
C ALA A 55 17.81 7.57 -1.97
N SER A 56 17.35 8.49 -2.82
CA SER A 56 16.58 9.65 -2.40
C SER A 56 15.12 9.29 -2.10
N LYS A 57 14.45 10.11 -1.28
CA LYS A 57 13.02 9.96 -1.02
C LYS A 57 12.18 10.12 -2.29
N ASP A 58 12.63 10.95 -3.23
CA ASP A 58 11.93 11.19 -4.49
C ASP A 58 11.97 9.95 -5.40
N GLU A 59 13.13 9.30 -5.53
CA GLU A 59 13.27 8.04 -6.28
C GLU A 59 12.42 6.92 -5.68
N LEU A 60 12.46 6.76 -4.35
CA LEU A 60 11.62 5.80 -3.65
C LEU A 60 10.13 6.14 -3.79
N GLY A 61 9.79 7.43 -3.78
CA GLY A 61 8.46 7.94 -4.01
C GLY A 61 7.94 7.62 -5.41
N LEU A 62 8.78 7.72 -6.44
CA LEU A 62 8.42 7.35 -7.82
C LEU A 62 8.07 5.86 -7.93
N ILE A 63 8.88 4.99 -7.33
CA ILE A 63 8.62 3.54 -7.32
C ILE A 63 7.31 3.23 -6.59
N ALA A 64 7.12 3.80 -5.39
CA ALA A 64 5.91 3.60 -4.60
C ALA A 64 4.66 4.15 -5.30
N ARG A 65 4.75 5.32 -5.94
CA ARG A 65 3.68 5.90 -6.75
C ARG A 65 3.27 4.99 -7.91
N PHE A 66 4.24 4.39 -8.60
CA PHE A 66 3.95 3.45 -9.68
C PHE A 66 3.23 2.20 -9.14
N ALA A 67 3.75 1.59 -8.09
CA ALA A 67 3.10 0.43 -7.46
C ALA A 67 1.68 0.74 -6.96
N ALA A 68 1.47 1.94 -6.39
CA ALA A 68 0.16 2.40 -5.95
C ALA A 68 -0.82 2.60 -7.12
N TYR A 69 -0.36 3.13 -8.25
CA TYR A 69 -1.16 3.22 -9.46
C TYR A 69 -1.57 1.83 -9.97
N GLU A 70 -0.62 0.92 -10.14
CA GLU A 70 -0.89 -0.45 -10.61
C GLU A 70 -1.88 -1.17 -9.69
N ALA A 71 -1.64 -1.16 -8.39
CA ALA A 71 -2.53 -1.79 -7.41
C ALA A 71 -3.94 -1.16 -7.43
N SER A 72 -4.04 0.16 -7.58
CA SER A 72 -5.33 0.85 -7.64
C SER A 72 -6.08 0.52 -8.93
N PHE A 73 -5.38 0.46 -10.06
CA PHE A 73 -5.97 0.12 -11.34
C PHE A 73 -6.47 -1.33 -11.33
N GLU A 74 -5.61 -2.28 -10.92
CA GLU A 74 -5.96 -3.70 -10.84
C GLU A 74 -7.13 -3.94 -9.88
N LEU A 75 -7.16 -3.27 -8.72
CA LEU A 75 -8.29 -3.36 -7.81
C LEU A 75 -9.59 -2.88 -8.47
N LEU A 76 -9.58 -1.72 -9.12
CA LEU A 76 -10.77 -1.22 -9.83
C LEU A 76 -11.19 -2.14 -10.97
N TYR A 77 -10.23 -2.76 -11.66
CA TYR A 77 -10.49 -3.73 -12.71
C TYR A 77 -11.13 -5.01 -12.16
N MET A 78 -10.56 -5.60 -11.11
CA MET A 78 -11.10 -6.79 -10.43
C MET A 78 -12.49 -6.55 -9.84
N LEU A 79 -12.76 -5.36 -9.31
CA LEU A 79 -14.09 -5.00 -8.81
C LEU A 79 -15.14 -4.84 -9.92
N ASN A 80 -14.71 -4.71 -11.18
CA ASN A 80 -15.60 -4.69 -12.33
C ASN A 80 -15.82 -6.10 -12.94
N ASP A 81 -15.22 -7.14 -12.36
CA ASP A 81 -15.46 -8.54 -12.75
C ASP A 81 -16.87 -8.97 -12.32
N PRO A 82 -17.67 -9.61 -13.21
CA PRO A 82 -19.01 -10.10 -12.88
C PRO A 82 -19.10 -11.02 -11.65
N GLY A 83 -17.98 -11.59 -11.19
CA GLY A 83 -17.93 -12.42 -9.99
C GLY A 83 -18.03 -11.65 -8.66
N ILE A 84 -17.88 -10.33 -8.67
CA ILE A 84 -18.04 -9.46 -7.49
C ILE A 84 -19.28 -8.58 -7.69
N ASP A 85 -20.44 -9.00 -7.19
CA ASP A 85 -21.64 -8.15 -7.19
C ASP A 85 -21.41 -6.83 -6.43
N ASP A 86 -22.11 -5.76 -6.81
CA ASP A 86 -22.01 -4.41 -6.23
C ASP A 86 -22.13 -4.36 -4.68
N GLY A 87 -22.82 -5.34 -4.08
CA GLY A 87 -22.97 -5.49 -2.63
C GLY A 87 -21.75 -6.10 -1.92
N ASN A 88 -20.86 -6.78 -2.65
CA ASN A 88 -19.72 -7.51 -2.12
C ASN A 88 -18.47 -6.65 -1.92
N CYS A 89 -18.50 -5.38 -2.31
CA CYS A 89 -17.41 -4.43 -2.11
C CYS A 89 -17.37 -3.83 -0.69
N GLN A 90 -18.47 -3.96 0.07
CA GLN A 90 -18.52 -3.46 1.43
C GLN A 90 -17.52 -4.21 2.32
N MET A 91 -16.74 -3.48 3.12
CA MET A 91 -15.80 -4.04 4.10
C MET A 91 -14.65 -4.89 3.52
N LEU A 92 -14.48 -4.94 2.19
CA LEU A 92 -13.35 -5.67 1.58
C LEU A 92 -11.99 -5.19 2.09
N HIS A 93 -11.85 -3.88 2.34
CA HIS A 93 -10.63 -3.30 2.88
C HIS A 93 -10.28 -3.82 4.28
N GLU A 94 -11.27 -4.19 5.11
CA GLU A 94 -11.03 -4.81 6.41
C GLU A 94 -10.64 -6.29 6.27
N SER A 95 -11.23 -6.98 5.29
CA SER A 95 -11.00 -8.41 5.06
C SER A 95 -9.64 -8.69 4.40
N LEU A 96 -9.11 -7.72 3.65
CA LEU A 96 -7.89 -7.88 2.84
C LEU A 96 -6.70 -8.42 3.63
N LEU A 97 -6.43 -7.85 4.82
CA LEU A 97 -5.26 -8.25 5.60
C LEU A 97 -5.42 -9.66 6.21
N GLY A 98 -6.63 -10.01 6.64
CA GLY A 98 -6.94 -11.33 7.19
C GLY A 98 -6.97 -12.44 6.13
N ALA A 99 -7.17 -12.07 4.85
CA ALA A 99 -7.12 -12.98 3.72
C ALA A 99 -5.69 -13.22 3.18
N GLU A 100 -4.66 -12.65 3.82
CA GLU A 100 -3.27 -12.82 3.42
C GLU A 100 -2.86 -14.32 3.46
N PRO A 101 -2.35 -14.90 2.35
CA PRO A 101 -2.34 -16.36 2.22
C PRO A 101 -1.36 -17.11 3.13
N SER A 102 -0.30 -16.46 3.63
CA SER A 102 0.62 -17.08 4.59
C SER A 102 0.04 -17.19 6.00
N GLY A 103 -1.11 -16.55 6.26
CA GLY A 103 -1.74 -16.47 7.58
C GLY A 103 -0.94 -15.64 8.60
N LYS A 104 0.07 -14.90 8.13
CA LYS A 104 0.90 -14.04 8.98
C LYS A 104 0.43 -12.59 8.97
N GLU A 105 -0.57 -12.25 8.15
CA GLU A 105 -1.20 -10.93 8.08
C GLU A 105 -0.16 -9.85 7.75
N GLY A 106 0.70 -10.13 6.77
CA GLY A 106 1.74 -9.21 6.32
C GLY A 106 2.91 -9.05 7.29
N ARG A 107 2.98 -9.81 8.39
CA ARG A 107 4.17 -9.81 9.28
C ARG A 107 5.40 -10.38 8.56
N SER A 108 6.58 -10.19 9.15
CA SER A 108 7.86 -10.64 8.58
C SER A 108 7.84 -12.12 8.16
N GLY A 109 8.31 -12.38 6.93
CA GLY A 109 8.30 -13.72 6.33
C GLY A 109 6.92 -14.20 5.89
N SER A 110 5.99 -13.27 5.62
CA SER A 110 4.75 -13.52 4.87
C SER A 110 4.99 -13.69 3.36
N TRP A 111 6.24 -13.53 2.90
CA TRP A 111 6.70 -13.71 1.52
C TRP A 111 8.11 -14.31 1.48
N PRO A 112 8.50 -15.10 0.45
CA PRO A 112 7.65 -15.66 -0.60
C PRO A 112 6.90 -16.88 -0.06
N ILE A 113 5.66 -17.06 -0.57
CA ILE A 113 4.87 -18.28 -0.36
C ILE A 113 5.35 -19.35 -1.35
#